data_AF-A0A2A5M5M2-F1
#
_entry.id   AF-A0A2A5M5M2-F1
#
_cell.length_a   1.000
_cell.length_b   1.000
_cell.length_c   1.000
_cell.angle_alpha   90.00
_cell.angle_beta   90.00
_cell.angle_gamma   90.00
#
_symmetry.space_group_name_H-M   'P 1'
#
loop_
_entity.id
_entity.type
_entity.pdbx_description
1 polymer ?
#
loop_
_entity_poly.entity_id
_entity_poly.type
_entity_poly.pdbx_seq_one_letter_code
_entity_poly.pdbx_strand_id
1 'polypeptide(L)'
;MKDLFLFSSLLDASHTFSYFFHIGLVALIAVIVAMMATRSMQLVPRGMQNLGEAFLEGVLSMGRDTMGSEKGARKYLPLVATLG
;
A
#
# COMPACT_ATOMS: atom_id res chain seq x y z
N MET A 1 -6.40 10.40 25.86
CA MET A 1 -5.58 11.17 24.88
C MET A 1 -6.41 12.38 24.51
N LYS A 2 -5.84 13.60 24.51
CA LYS A 2 -6.57 14.84 24.18
C LYS A 2 -7.29 14.66 22.84
N ASP A 3 -8.54 15.14 22.74
CA ASP A 3 -9.32 15.08 21.51
C ASP A 3 -8.61 15.85 20.39
N LEU A 4 -7.80 15.13 19.63
CA LEU A 4 -7.18 15.63 18.40
C LEU A 4 -8.28 15.71 17.36
N PHE A 5 -8.44 16.88 16.76
CA PHE A 5 -9.34 17.05 15.64
C PHE A 5 -8.88 16.16 14.47
N LEU A 6 -9.76 15.26 14.03
CA LEU A 6 -9.57 14.44 12.83
C LEU A 6 -10.62 14.84 11.79
N PHE A 7 -10.31 14.68 10.50
CA PHE A 7 -11.28 14.98 9.44
C PHE A 7 -12.57 14.14 9.56
N SER A 8 -12.48 12.93 10.13
CA SER A 8 -13.65 12.10 10.44
C SER A 8 -14.58 12.74 11.47
N SER A 9 -14.04 13.55 12.39
CA SER A 9 -14.79 14.24 13.45
C SER A 9 -15.75 15.30 12.92
N LEU A 10 -15.63 15.69 11.64
CA LEU A 10 -16.61 16.54 10.96
C LEU A 10 -17.95 15.82 10.70
N LEU A 11 -17.94 14.49 10.61
CA LEU A 11 -19.12 13.67 10.37
C LEU A 11 -19.63 13.03 11.68
N ASP A 12 -18.73 12.41 12.44
CA ASP A 12 -19.01 11.81 13.74
C ASP A 12 -17.75 11.83 14.62
N ALA A 13 -17.89 12.30 15.86
CA ALA A 13 -16.82 12.39 16.84
C ALA A 13 -16.53 11.04 17.55
N SER A 14 -17.32 10.00 17.29
CA SER A 14 -17.11 8.70 17.91
C SER A 14 -15.77 8.07 17.51
N HIS A 15 -15.05 7.51 18.49
CA HIS A 15 -13.77 6.85 18.23
C HIS A 15 -13.93 5.65 17.29
N THR A 16 -15.03 4.90 17.46
CA THR A 16 -15.36 3.75 16.59
C THR A 16 -15.49 4.18 15.13
N PHE A 17 -16.24 5.26 14.85
CA PHE A 17 -16.35 5.79 13.48
C PHE A 17 -15.00 6.22 12.94
N SER A 18 -14.18 6.92 13.74
CA SER A 18 -12.85 7.34 13.32
C SER A 18 -11.98 6.15 12.88
N TYR A 19 -11.97 5.04 13.63
CA TYR A 19 -11.18 3.86 13.25
C TYR A 19 -11.62 3.28 11.91
N PHE A 20 -12.93 3.03 11.73
CA PHE A 20 -13.44 2.47 10.48
C PHE A 20 -13.26 3.41 9.30
N PHE A 21 -13.48 4.72 9.50
CA PHE A 21 -13.30 5.73 8.48
C PHE A 21 -11.87 5.75 7.95
N HIS A 22 -10.87 5.80 8.82
CA HIS A 22 -9.47 5.87 8.41
C HIS A 22 -8.96 4.55 7.81
N ILE A 23 -9.36 3.40 8.36
CA ILE A 23 -9.00 2.09 7.76
C ILE A 23 -9.59 1.97 6.35
N GLY A 24 -10.87 2.32 6.19
CA GLY A 24 -11.53 2.32 4.87
C GLY A 24 -10.89 3.30 3.90
N LEU A 25 -10.52 4.50 4.37
CA LEU A 25 -9.84 5.51 3.56
C LEU A 25 -8.47 5.04 3.09
N VAL A 26 -7.64 4.47 3.97
CA VAL A 26 -6.31 3.94 3.60
C VAL A 26 -6.45 2.79 2.61
N ALA A 27 -7.37 1.86 2.85
CA ALA A 27 -7.63 0.76 1.92
C ALA A 27 -8.07 1.26 0.54
N LEU A 28 -8.95 2.26 0.49
CA LEU A 28 -9.38 2.90 -0.77
C LEU A 28 -8.22 3.57 -1.50
N ILE A 29 -7.39 4.34 -0.79
CA ILE A 29 -6.22 5.00 -1.38
C ILE A 29 -5.24 3.96 -1.95
N ALA A 30 -4.95 2.88 -1.20
CA ALA A 30 -4.06 1.82 -1.66
C ALA A 30 -4.56 1.18 -2.97
N VAL A 31 -5.87 0.89 -3.07
CA VAL A 31 -6.48 0.37 -4.30
C VAL A 31 -6.37 1.36 -5.45
N ILE A 32 -6.67 2.65 -5.22
CA ILE A 32 -6.56 3.68 -6.26
C ILE A 32 -5.12 3.79 -6.77
N VAL A 33 -4.12 3.81 -5.88
CA VAL A 33 -2.71 3.87 -6.27
C VAL A 33 -2.31 2.64 -7.08
N ALA A 34 -2.71 1.44 -6.66
CA ALA A 34 -2.45 0.21 -7.40
C ALA A 34 -3.10 0.23 -8.80
N MET A 35 -4.33 0.73 -8.91
CA MET A 35 -5.01 0.92 -10.19
C MET A 35 -4.26 1.94 -11.08
N MET A 36 -3.82 3.06 -10.51
CA MET A 36 -3.06 4.08 -11.26
C MET A 36 -1.72 3.55 -11.78
N ALA A 37 -1.03 2.73 -11.00
CA ALA A 37 0.22 2.10 -11.40
C ALA A 37 0.05 1.08 -12.53
N THR A 38 -1.11 0.41 -12.62
CA THR A 38 -1.37 -0.70 -13.56
C THR A 38 -2.22 -0.33 -14.78
N ARG A 39 -2.88 0.84 -14.78
CA ARG A 39 -3.84 1.24 -15.84
C ARG A 39 -3.22 1.41 -17.24
N SER A 40 -1.91 1.66 -17.34
CA SER A 40 -1.24 1.93 -18.61
C SER A 40 0.19 1.36 -18.63
N MET A 41 0.31 0.04 -18.55
CA MET A 41 1.61 -0.64 -18.56
C MET A 41 2.35 -0.43 -19.90
N GLN A 42 3.57 0.07 -19.81
CA GLN A 42 4.49 0.27 -20.93
C GLN A 42 5.73 -0.62 -20.74
N LEU A 43 6.37 -1.01 -21.84
CA LEU A 43 7.59 -1.82 -21.80
C LEU A 43 8.75 -1.09 -21.09
N VAL A 44 8.85 0.23 -21.29
CA VAL A 44 9.77 1.09 -20.55
C VAL A 44 8.93 1.84 -19.51
N PRO A 45 9.07 1.52 -18.20
CA PRO A 45 8.21 2.05 -17.17
C PRO A 45 8.40 3.56 -17.00
N ARG A 46 7.29 4.29 -16.83
CA ARG A 46 7.26 5.74 -16.62
C ARG A 46 6.20 6.12 -15.59
N GLY A 47 6.37 7.26 -14.93
CA GLY A 47 5.37 7.82 -14.00
C GLY A 47 5.00 6.87 -12.86
N MET A 48 3.71 6.59 -12.69
CA MET A 48 3.18 5.75 -11.61
C MET A 48 3.60 4.29 -11.73
N GLN A 49 3.78 3.78 -12.95
CA GLN A 49 4.29 2.42 -13.16
C GLN A 49 5.72 2.30 -12.63
N ASN A 50 6.59 3.27 -12.93
CA ASN A 50 7.97 3.27 -12.45
C ASN A 50 8.04 3.29 -10.91
N LEU A 51 7.18 4.07 -10.26
CA LEU A 51 7.12 4.10 -8.80
C LEU A 51 6.65 2.75 -8.22
N GLY A 52 5.59 2.17 -8.80
CA GLY A 52 5.06 0.88 -8.35
C GLY A 52 6.05 -0.27 -8.57
N GLU A 53 6.73 -0.30 -9.71
CA GLU A 53 7.76 -1.30 -10.02
C GLU A 53 8.98 -1.16 -9.10
N ALA A 54 9.47 0.07 -8.86
CA ALA A 54 10.58 0.30 -7.93
C ALA A 54 10.23 -0.16 -6.49
N PHE A 55 9.00 0.08 -6.04
CA PHE A 55 8.52 -0.41 -4.75
C PHE A 55 8.51 -1.95 -4.70
N LEU A 56 7.91 -2.61 -5.69
CA LEU A 56 7.84 -4.07 -5.75
C LEU A 56 9.22 -4.73 -5.88
N GLU A 57 10.14 -4.11 -6.62
CA GLU A 57 11.54 -4.55 -6.70
C GLU A 57 12.25 -4.43 -5.36
N GLY A 58 12.04 -3.33 -4.63
CA GLY A 58 12.56 -3.16 -3.28
C GLY A 58 12.06 -4.25 -2.32
N VAL A 59 10.74 -4.50 -2.31
CA VAL A 59 10.13 -5.56 -1.50
C VAL A 59 10.67 -6.94 -1.90
N LEU A 60 10.81 -7.22 -3.19
CA LEU A 60 11.40 -8.47 -3.67
C LEU A 60 12.86 -8.62 -3.24
N SER A 61 13.67 -7.56 -3.33
CA SER A 61 15.07 -7.59 -2.88
C SER A 61 15.17 -7.93 -1.40
N MET A 62 14.42 -7.21 -0.55
CA MET A 62 14.36 -7.48 0.88
C MET A 62 13.88 -8.91 1.17
N GLY A 63 12.87 -9.38 0.42
CA GLY A 63 12.34 -10.74 0.52
C GLY A 63 13.37 -11.80 0.16
N ARG A 64 14.18 -11.59 -0.89
CA ARG A 64 15.27 -12.50 -1.29
C ARG A 64 16.33 -12.58 -0.22
N ASP A 65 16.77 -11.43 0.30
CA ASP A 65 17.82 -11.35 1.32
C ASP A 65 17.39 -12.03 2.63
N THR A 66 16.11 -11.92 2.98
CA THR A 66 15.57 -12.51 4.22
C THR A 66 15.25 -14.00 4.08
N MET A 67 14.67 -14.42 2.95
CA MET A 67 14.22 -15.81 2.75
C MET A 67 15.26 -16.71 2.05
N GLY A 68 16.37 -16.14 1.58
CA GLY A 68 17.42 -16.85 0.85
C GLY A 68 16.99 -17.46 -0.48
N SER A 69 15.79 -17.13 -0.98
CA SER A 69 15.29 -17.65 -2.26
C SER A 69 14.33 -16.71 -2.96
N GLU A 70 14.53 -16.52 -4.27
CA GLU A 70 13.62 -15.75 -5.12
C GLU A 70 12.22 -16.38 -5.20
N LYS A 71 12.16 -17.72 -5.15
CA LYS A 71 10.89 -18.45 -5.13
C LYS A 71 10.07 -18.14 -3.88
N GLY A 72 10.73 -18.05 -2.71
CA GLY A 72 10.09 -17.64 -1.46
C GLY A 72 9.63 -16.19 -1.51
N ALA A 73 10.53 -15.29 -1.95
CA ALA A 73 10.22 -13.86 -2.11
C ALA A 73 8.99 -13.61 -2.99
N ARG A 74 8.91 -14.25 -4.16
CA ARG A 74 7.76 -14.10 -5.07
C ARG A 74 6.48 -14.70 -4.52
N LYS A 75 6.56 -15.83 -3.79
CA LYS A 75 5.38 -16.48 -3.20
C LYS A 75 4.68 -15.58 -2.17
N TYR A 76 5.46 -14.87 -1.35
CA TYR A 76 4.94 -14.02 -0.28
C TYR A 76 4.90 -12.53 -0.65
N LEU A 77 5.29 -12.16 -1.87
CA LEU A 77 5.31 -10.78 -2.35
C LEU A 77 3.99 -10.03 -2.08
N PRO A 78 2.79 -10.57 -2.40
CA PRO A 78 1.56 -9.83 -2.15
C PRO A 78 1.34 -9.51 -0.68
N LEU A 79 1.66 -10.45 0.21
CA LEU A 79 1.52 -10.26 1.66
C LEU A 79 2.49 -9.19 2.15
N VAL A 80 3.77 -9.33 1.82
CA VAL A 80 4.82 -8.41 2.30
C VAL A 80 4.60 -7.01 1.73
N ALA A 81 4.23 -6.89 0.45
CA ALA A 81 3.95 -5.60 -0.20
C ALA A 81 2.74 -4.87 0.37
N THR A 82 1.79 -5.58 1.00
CA THR A 82 0.64 -4.95 1.69
C THR A 82 0.93 -4.59 3.15
N LEU A 83 2.03 -5.09 3.72
CA LEU A 83 2.44 -4.86 5.10
C LEU A 83 3.52 -3.78 5.24
N GLY A 84 4.36 -3.60 4.21
CA GLY A 84 5.38 -2.55 4.14
C GLY A 84 4.79 -1.21 3.72
#